data_AF-A0A840PXQ0-F1
#
_entry.id   AF-A0A840PXQ0-F1
#
_cell.length_a   1.000
_cell.length_b   1.000
_cell.length_c   1.000
_cell.angle_alpha   90.00
_cell.angle_beta   90.00
_cell.angle_gamma   90.00
#
_symmetry.space_group_name_H-M   'P 1'
#
loop_
_entity.id
_entity.type
_entity.pdbx_description
1 polymer ?
#
loop_
_entity_poly.entity_id
_entity_poly.type
_entity_poly.pdbx_seq_one_letter_code
_entity_poly.pdbx_strand_id
1 'polypeptide(L)'
;MRLINHLLVFFVTFFLFFTSTSFVMASEINRNPTQMELEKNIKLRKTLGFDINRNHVLSILNDENKEERFSYGFTKEEAKEFDRRMKFQKDEVPKIKQKVFEKINENNIGSFYIDQKNNGKLILGITVGTPKSTIEKIKKEINELTTESENVEFIFVHYRRINDV
;
A
#
# COMPACT_ATOMS: atom_id res chain seq x y z
N MET A 1 -11.28 37.48 48.68
CA MET A 1 -12.21 36.39 48.30
C MET A 1 -13.26 36.81 47.25
N ARG A 2 -12.97 37.70 46.29
CA ARG A 2 -13.92 38.08 45.22
C ARG A 2 -13.48 37.71 43.80
N LEU A 3 -12.17 37.51 43.56
CA LEU A 3 -11.68 37.07 42.23
C LEU A 3 -11.90 35.57 41.95
N ILE A 4 -11.85 34.72 42.97
CA ILE A 4 -11.99 33.26 42.80
C ILE A 4 -13.40 32.87 42.36
N ASN A 5 -14.43 33.61 42.80
CA ASN A 5 -15.82 33.34 42.43
C ASN A 5 -16.13 33.68 40.96
N HIS A 6 -15.43 34.64 40.35
CA HIS A 6 -15.65 34.97 38.94
C HIS A 6 -14.96 34.00 37.99
N LEU A 7 -13.81 33.43 38.38
CA LEU A 7 -13.11 32.40 37.60
C LEU A 7 -13.93 31.10 37.53
N LEU A 8 -14.60 30.74 38.62
CA LEU A 8 -15.39 29.52 38.72
C LEU A 8 -16.68 29.60 37.90
N VAL A 9 -17.33 30.77 37.85
CA VAL A 9 -18.51 31.00 37.00
C VAL A 9 -18.14 30.95 35.52
N PHE A 10 -16.98 31.50 35.14
CA PHE A 10 -16.51 31.45 33.74
C PHE A 10 -16.24 30.00 33.27
N PHE A 11 -15.68 29.16 34.14
CA PHE A 11 -15.42 27.75 33.83
C PHE A 11 -16.72 26.92 33.68
N VAL A 12 -17.74 27.20 34.50
CA VAL A 12 -19.02 26.48 34.43
C VAL A 12 -19.82 26.87 33.17
N THR A 13 -19.76 28.14 32.75
CA THR A 13 -20.43 28.58 31.51
C THR A 13 -19.69 28.14 30.24
N PHE A 14 -18.36 28.03 30.26
CA PHE A 14 -17.58 27.58 29.11
C PHE A 14 -17.77 26.08 28.85
N PHE A 15 -17.99 25.28 29.90
CA PHE A 15 -18.21 23.83 29.76
C PHE A 15 -19.60 23.47 29.18
N LEU A 16 -20.61 24.30 29.40
CA LEU A 16 -21.97 24.08 28.89
C LEU A 16 -22.14 24.41 27.40
N PHE A 17 -21.21 25.16 26.80
CA PHE A 17 -21.23 25.45 25.36
C PHE A 17 -20.59 24.33 24.51
N PHE A 18 -19.80 23.44 25.10
CA PHE A 18 -19.09 22.38 24.36
C PHE A 18 -19.84 21.06 24.24
N THR A 19 -20.99 20.90 24.90
CA THR A 19 -21.74 19.64 24.92
C THR A 19 -22.92 19.59 23.94
N SER A 20 -23.09 20.58 23.06
CA SER A 20 -23.94 20.38 21.87
C SER A 20 -23.18 19.56 20.83
N THR A 21 -22.84 18.32 21.17
CA THR A 21 -22.55 17.31 20.16
C THR A 21 -23.85 17.12 19.40
N SER A 22 -23.96 17.74 18.23
CA SER A 22 -24.92 17.33 17.23
C SER A 22 -24.62 15.85 16.96
N PHE A 23 -25.43 14.98 17.55
CA PHE A 23 -25.47 13.57 17.19
C PHE A 23 -26.00 13.56 15.75
N VAL A 24 -25.08 13.67 14.79
CA VAL A 24 -25.37 13.30 13.41
C VAL A 24 -25.53 11.80 13.48
N MET A 25 -26.78 11.34 13.61
CA MET A 25 -27.14 10.00 13.19
C MET A 25 -26.73 9.91 11.72
N ALA A 26 -25.57 9.31 11.47
CA ALA A 26 -25.26 8.76 10.17
C ALA A 26 -26.30 7.65 9.97
N SER A 27 -27.43 7.99 9.36
CA SER A 27 -28.22 6.97 8.71
C SER A 27 -27.31 6.40 7.63
N GLU A 28 -27.11 5.08 7.66
CA GLU A 28 -26.55 4.36 6.52
C GLU A 28 -27.53 4.54 5.37
N ILE A 29 -27.35 5.62 4.62
CA ILE A 29 -28.00 5.77 3.34
C ILE A 29 -27.33 4.71 2.48
N ASN A 30 -28.05 3.62 2.25
CA ASN A 30 -27.75 2.63 1.22
C ASN A 30 -27.77 3.35 -0.13
N ARG A 31 -26.68 4.07 -0.43
CA ARG A 31 -26.50 4.83 -1.66
C ARG A 31 -25.94 3.86 -2.67
N ASN A 32 -26.71 3.65 -3.74
CA ASN A 32 -26.17 3.06 -4.95
C ASN A 32 -24.88 3.82 -5.32
N PRO A 33 -23.75 3.11 -5.52
CA PRO A 33 -22.48 3.70 -5.85
C PRO A 33 -22.61 4.59 -7.07
N THR A 34 -21.98 5.76 -7.02
CA THR A 34 -22.01 6.63 -8.20
C THR A 34 -21.23 5.98 -9.34
N GLN A 35 -21.60 6.29 -10.58
CA GLN A 35 -20.81 5.86 -11.75
C GLN A 35 -19.33 6.25 -11.59
N MET A 36 -19.06 7.44 -11.08
CA MET A 36 -17.70 7.93 -10.85
C MET A 36 -16.93 7.09 -9.83
N GLU A 37 -17.57 6.68 -8.74
CA GLU A 37 -16.97 5.85 -7.70
C GLU A 37 -16.63 4.44 -8.21
N LEU A 38 -17.54 3.86 -8.99
CA LEU A 38 -17.33 2.58 -9.65
C LEU A 38 -16.12 2.63 -10.60
N GLU A 39 -16.06 3.64 -11.47
CA GLU A 39 -14.94 3.79 -12.42
C GLU A 39 -13.60 4.03 -11.70
N LYS A 40 -13.62 4.81 -10.60
CA LYS A 40 -12.43 4.98 -9.74
C LYS A 40 -11.96 3.65 -9.16
N ASN A 41 -12.86 2.84 -8.61
CA ASN A 41 -12.54 1.53 -8.06
C ASN A 41 -11.96 0.60 -9.13
N ILE A 42 -12.60 0.51 -10.30
CA ILE A 42 -12.11 -0.30 -11.41
C ILE A 42 -10.69 0.13 -11.81
N LYS A 43 -10.43 1.44 -11.89
CA LYS A 43 -9.10 1.96 -12.26
C LYS A 43 -8.04 1.61 -11.22
N LEU A 44 -8.33 1.74 -9.93
CA LEU A 44 -7.39 1.36 -8.88
C LEU A 44 -7.13 -0.15 -8.89
N ARG A 45 -8.20 -0.96 -8.93
CA ARG A 45 -8.11 -2.43 -8.93
C ARG A 45 -7.28 -2.94 -10.11
N LYS A 46 -7.42 -2.32 -11.28
CA LYS A 46 -6.56 -2.59 -12.45
C LYS A 46 -5.07 -2.32 -12.19
N THR A 47 -4.74 -1.28 -11.43
CA THR A 47 -3.36 -0.94 -11.06
C THR A 47 -2.79 -1.94 -10.06
N LEU A 48 -3.63 -2.41 -9.13
CA LEU A 48 -3.27 -3.33 -8.05
C LEU A 48 -3.41 -4.82 -8.43
N GLY A 49 -3.89 -5.13 -9.64
CA GLY A 49 -4.11 -6.51 -10.08
C GLY A 49 -5.28 -7.23 -9.41
N PHE A 50 -6.22 -6.49 -8.80
CA PHE A 50 -7.47 -7.07 -8.27
C PHE A 50 -8.53 -7.24 -9.36
N ASP A 51 -9.61 -7.97 -9.05
CA ASP A 51 -10.69 -8.18 -10.01
C ASP A 51 -11.35 -6.84 -10.41
N ILE A 52 -11.42 -6.63 -11.72
CA ILE A 52 -11.96 -5.45 -12.38
C ILE A 52 -13.36 -5.68 -12.96
N ASN A 53 -13.92 -6.89 -12.81
CA ASN A 53 -15.25 -7.20 -13.29
C ASN A 53 -16.26 -6.22 -12.67
N ARG A 54 -16.93 -5.46 -13.53
CA ARG A 54 -17.83 -4.38 -13.12
C ARG A 54 -18.91 -4.85 -12.14
N ASN A 55 -19.49 -6.03 -12.35
CA ASN A 55 -20.54 -6.56 -11.49
C ASN A 55 -19.99 -6.97 -10.12
N HIS A 56 -18.79 -7.56 -10.10
CA HIS A 56 -18.10 -7.87 -8.86
C HIS A 56 -17.76 -6.60 -8.07
N VAL A 57 -17.19 -5.57 -8.71
CA VAL A 57 -16.89 -4.30 -8.05
C VAL A 57 -18.16 -3.62 -7.54
N LEU A 58 -19.25 -3.63 -8.32
CA LEU A 58 -20.55 -3.14 -7.88
C LEU A 58 -21.07 -3.90 -6.66
N SER A 59 -20.92 -5.24 -6.62
CA SER A 59 -21.35 -6.03 -5.47
C SER A 59 -20.56 -5.67 -4.21
N ILE A 60 -19.26 -5.40 -4.32
CA ILE A 60 -18.44 -4.96 -3.18
C ILE A 60 -18.87 -3.57 -2.71
N LEU A 61 -19.06 -2.62 -3.62
CA LEU A 61 -19.43 -1.26 -3.24
C LEU A 61 -20.79 -1.19 -2.53
N ASN A 62 -21.72 -2.08 -2.91
CA ASN A 62 -23.01 -2.25 -2.25
C ASN A 62 -22.98 -3.11 -0.98
N ASP A 63 -21.86 -3.78 -0.67
CA ASP A 63 -21.74 -4.60 0.54
C ASP A 63 -21.57 -3.67 1.77
N GLU A 64 -22.38 -3.93 2.79
CA GLU A 64 -22.31 -3.25 4.10
C GLU A 64 -21.07 -3.69 4.89
N ASN A 65 -20.55 -4.89 4.61
CA ASN A 65 -19.36 -5.45 5.28
C ASN A 65 -18.06 -5.25 4.48
N LYS A 66 -18.09 -4.41 3.42
CA LYS A 66 -16.88 -4.10 2.67
C LYS A 66 -15.83 -3.47 3.58
N GLU A 67 -14.58 -3.73 3.25
CA GLU A 67 -13.46 -3.00 3.83
C GLU A 67 -13.13 -1.80 2.95
N GLU A 68 -12.78 -0.68 3.57
CA GLU A 68 -12.35 0.51 2.85
C GLU A 68 -10.86 0.78 3.07
N ARG A 69 -10.14 1.05 1.98
CA ARG A 69 -8.77 1.58 1.99
C ARG A 69 -8.67 2.70 0.97
N PHE A 70 -8.14 3.85 1.36
CA PHE A 70 -7.99 5.03 0.49
C PHE A 70 -9.30 5.48 -0.21
N SER A 71 -10.47 5.26 0.42
CA SER A 71 -11.81 5.52 -0.17
C SER A 71 -12.20 4.58 -1.33
N TYR A 72 -11.65 3.37 -1.35
CA TYR A 72 -11.99 2.31 -2.29
C TYR A 72 -12.46 1.07 -1.54
N GLY A 73 -13.44 0.36 -2.13
CA GLY A 73 -14.05 -0.82 -1.53
C GLY A 73 -13.29 -2.09 -1.90
N PHE A 74 -13.15 -2.96 -0.91
CA PHE A 74 -12.47 -4.25 -0.99
C PHE A 74 -13.28 -5.34 -0.29
N THR A 75 -13.11 -6.59 -0.69
CA THR A 75 -13.46 -7.71 0.19
C THR A 75 -12.49 -7.76 1.38
N LYS A 76 -12.83 -8.52 2.42
CA LYS A 76 -11.94 -8.71 3.58
C LYS A 76 -10.61 -9.32 3.19
N GLU A 77 -10.62 -10.29 2.28
CA GLU A 77 -9.43 -10.96 1.76
C GLU A 77 -8.56 -10.00 0.96
N GLU A 78 -9.17 -9.18 0.10
CA GLU A 78 -8.45 -8.17 -0.68
C GLU A 78 -7.85 -7.09 0.20
N ALA A 79 -8.55 -6.63 1.23
CA ALA A 79 -8.04 -5.66 2.17
C ALA A 79 -6.86 -6.22 2.96
N LYS A 80 -6.95 -7.48 3.41
CA LYS A 80 -5.83 -8.18 4.07
C LYS A 80 -4.61 -8.28 3.16
N GLU A 81 -4.81 -8.64 1.90
CA GLU A 81 -3.74 -8.73 0.90
C GLU A 81 -3.15 -7.35 0.59
N PHE A 82 -3.97 -6.31 0.47
CA PHE A 82 -3.53 -4.93 0.31
C PHE A 82 -2.67 -4.48 1.48
N ASP A 83 -3.14 -4.70 2.71
CA ASP A 83 -2.42 -4.32 3.93
C ASP A 83 -1.08 -5.07 4.04
N ARG A 84 -1.04 -6.36 3.71
CA ARG A 84 0.20 -7.16 3.62
C ARG A 84 1.18 -6.53 2.63
N ARG A 85 0.73 -6.21 1.40
CA ARG A 85 1.58 -5.57 0.37
C ARG A 85 2.12 -4.23 0.83
N MET A 86 1.29 -3.40 1.45
CA MET A 86 1.71 -2.08 1.94
C MET A 86 2.75 -2.21 3.05
N LYS A 87 2.58 -3.17 3.97
CA LYS A 87 3.56 -3.46 5.02
C LYS A 87 4.89 -3.92 4.43
N PHE A 88 4.88 -4.90 3.52
CA PHE A 88 6.09 -5.38 2.83
C PHE A 88 6.83 -4.23 2.13
N GLN A 89 6.10 -3.42 1.36
CA GLN A 89 6.66 -2.30 0.60
C GLN A 89 7.23 -1.20 1.50
N LYS A 90 6.60 -0.93 2.65
CA LYS A 90 7.04 0.11 3.58
C LYS A 90 8.21 -0.35 4.44
N ASP A 91 8.13 -1.55 5.00
CA ASP A 91 8.99 -1.97 6.11
C ASP A 91 10.17 -2.83 5.66
N GLU A 92 10.08 -3.49 4.50
CA GLU A 92 11.04 -4.52 4.09
C GLU A 92 11.76 -4.18 2.79
N VAL A 93 11.05 -3.69 1.77
CA VAL A 93 11.65 -3.28 0.49
C VAL A 93 12.82 -2.30 0.66
N PRO A 94 12.76 -1.28 1.55
CA PRO A 94 13.92 -0.39 1.76
C PRO A 94 15.16 -1.11 2.30
N LYS A 95 14.97 -2.11 3.18
CA LYS A 95 16.07 -2.90 3.75
C LYS A 95 16.67 -3.81 2.70
N ILE A 96 15.82 -4.45 1.88
CA ILE A 96 16.25 -5.27 0.74
C ILE A 96 17.05 -4.40 -0.23
N LYS A 97 16.54 -3.21 -0.57
CA LYS A 97 17.24 -2.25 -1.43
C LYS A 97 18.63 -1.95 -0.91
N GLN A 98 18.75 -1.59 0.37
CA GLN A 98 20.04 -1.32 0.98
C GLN A 98 21.00 -2.52 0.84
N LYS A 99 20.54 -3.74 1.12
CA LYS A 99 21.36 -4.94 1.02
C LYS A 99 21.83 -5.25 -0.39
N VAL A 100 20.97 -5.08 -1.38
CA VAL A 100 21.35 -5.26 -2.79
C VAL A 100 22.43 -4.25 -3.19
N PHE A 101 22.26 -2.99 -2.82
CA PHE A 101 23.18 -1.90 -3.20
C PHE A 101 24.51 -1.95 -2.44
N GLU A 102 24.57 -2.58 -1.27
CA GLU A 102 25.82 -2.88 -0.55
C GLU A 102 26.69 -3.94 -1.27
N LYS A 103 26.10 -4.77 -2.15
CA LYS A 103 26.76 -5.93 -2.77
C LYS A 103 26.94 -5.81 -4.28
N ILE A 104 26.07 -5.07 -4.94
CA ILE A 104 26.05 -4.91 -6.39
C ILE A 104 26.24 -3.43 -6.69
N ASN A 105 27.22 -3.13 -7.53
CA ASN A 105 27.39 -1.79 -8.10
C ASN A 105 26.09 -1.39 -8.81
N GLU A 106 25.61 -0.16 -8.62
CA GLU A 106 24.36 0.33 -9.22
C GLU A 106 24.27 0.10 -10.73
N ASN A 107 25.40 0.12 -11.45
CA ASN A 107 25.48 -0.19 -12.89
C ASN A 107 25.10 -1.65 -13.25
N ASN A 108 25.10 -2.55 -12.28
CA ASN A 108 24.71 -3.95 -12.44
C ASN A 108 23.27 -4.22 -11.97
N ILE A 109 22.53 -3.17 -11.56
CA ILE A 109 21.11 -3.22 -11.23
C ILE A 109 20.36 -2.63 -12.43
N GLY A 110 19.82 -3.48 -13.29
CA GLY A 110 19.08 -3.02 -14.46
C GLY A 110 17.61 -2.69 -14.19
N SER A 111 17.03 -3.19 -13.10
CA SER A 111 15.71 -2.73 -12.65
C SER A 111 15.49 -2.95 -11.14
N PHE A 112 14.72 -2.06 -10.52
CA PHE A 112 14.28 -2.19 -9.14
C PHE A 112 12.89 -1.54 -9.03
N TYR A 113 11.82 -2.33 -9.02
CA TYR A 113 10.45 -1.80 -8.96
C TYR A 113 9.48 -2.80 -8.34
N ILE A 114 8.31 -2.31 -7.93
CA ILE A 114 7.22 -3.15 -7.43
C ILE A 114 6.21 -3.40 -8.55
N ASP A 115 5.98 -4.66 -8.89
CA ASP A 115 4.90 -5.07 -9.77
C ASP A 115 3.60 -5.19 -8.97
N GLN A 116 2.85 -4.09 -8.89
CA GLN A 116 1.58 -4.05 -8.16
C GLN A 116 0.54 -5.01 -8.76
N LYS A 117 0.59 -5.29 -10.07
CA LYS A 117 -0.37 -6.19 -10.73
C LYS A 117 -0.09 -7.64 -10.39
N ASN A 118 1.18 -8.00 -10.22
CA ASN A 118 1.59 -9.33 -9.82
C ASN A 118 1.82 -9.39 -8.30
N ASN A 119 0.75 -9.21 -7.54
CA ASN A 119 0.74 -9.33 -6.09
C ASN A 119 1.68 -8.41 -5.31
N GLY A 120 2.09 -7.28 -5.89
CA GLY A 120 3.01 -6.35 -5.23
C GLY A 120 4.42 -6.91 -5.08
N LYS A 121 4.83 -7.82 -5.96
CA LYS A 121 6.18 -8.41 -5.95
C LYS A 121 7.25 -7.36 -6.21
N LEU A 122 8.36 -7.46 -5.48
CA LEU A 122 9.58 -6.70 -5.75
C LEU A 122 10.36 -7.39 -6.88
N ILE A 123 10.54 -6.67 -7.98
CA ILE A 123 11.33 -7.12 -9.12
C ILE A 123 12.74 -6.54 -9.01
N LEU A 124 13.73 -7.43 -8.96
CA LEU A 124 15.16 -7.14 -8.95
C LEU A 124 15.79 -7.57 -10.27
N GLY A 125 15.99 -6.61 -11.17
CA GLY A 125 16.71 -6.80 -12.42
C GLY A 125 18.21 -6.77 -12.20
N ILE A 126 18.86 -7.92 -12.38
CA ILE A 126 20.31 -8.07 -12.25
C ILE A 126 20.92 -8.21 -13.63
N THR A 127 21.96 -7.42 -13.92
CA THR A 127 22.65 -7.46 -15.21
C THR A 127 23.29 -8.83 -15.45
N VAL A 128 23.09 -9.39 -16.64
CA VAL A 128 23.74 -10.63 -17.08
C VAL A 128 25.26 -10.46 -17.02
N GLY A 129 25.94 -11.40 -16.36
CA GLY A 129 27.39 -11.32 -16.08
C GLY A 129 27.72 -11.00 -14.62
N THR A 130 26.72 -10.62 -13.81
CA THR A 130 26.89 -10.54 -12.35
C THR A 130 27.28 -11.91 -11.80
N PRO A 131 28.34 -12.02 -10.96
CA PRO A 131 28.79 -13.31 -10.45
C PRO A 131 27.69 -14.08 -9.72
N LYS A 132 27.50 -15.36 -10.08
CA LYS A 132 26.48 -16.22 -9.46
C LYS A 132 26.62 -16.29 -7.93
N SER A 133 27.85 -16.32 -7.42
CA SER A 133 28.13 -16.32 -5.98
C SER A 133 27.61 -15.06 -5.27
N THR A 134 27.60 -13.91 -5.95
CA THR A 134 27.02 -12.66 -5.42
C THR A 134 25.50 -12.74 -5.36
N ILE A 135 24.87 -13.24 -6.43
CA ILE A 135 23.41 -13.40 -6.51
C ILE A 135 22.91 -14.35 -5.41
N GLU A 136 23.57 -15.50 -5.22
CA GLU A 136 23.18 -16.47 -4.20
C GLU A 136 23.37 -15.93 -2.77
N LYS A 137 24.41 -15.12 -2.53
CA LYS A 137 24.58 -14.43 -1.23
C LYS A 137 23.43 -13.47 -0.95
N ILE A 138 23.03 -12.67 -1.95
CA ILE A 138 21.92 -11.72 -1.80
C ILE A 138 20.61 -12.44 -1.55
N LYS A 139 20.31 -13.51 -2.31
CA LYS A 139 19.11 -14.32 -2.08
C LYS A 139 19.07 -14.88 -0.67
N LYS A 140 20.20 -15.39 -0.18
CA LYS A 140 20.30 -15.89 1.20
C LYS A 140 20.04 -14.78 2.23
N GLU A 141 20.68 -13.62 2.08
CA GLU A 141 20.47 -12.50 3.01
C GLU A 141 19.03 -11.98 2.98
N ILE A 142 18.36 -11.96 1.81
CA ILE A 142 16.95 -11.60 1.70
C ILE A 142 16.07 -12.61 2.44
N ASN A 143 16.31 -13.92 2.26
CA ASN A 143 15.58 -14.97 2.99
C ASN A 143 15.74 -14.88 4.51
N GLU A 144 16.87 -14.38 5.00
CA GLU A 144 17.11 -14.16 6.43
C GLU A 144 16.48 -12.85 6.94
N LEU A 145 16.26 -11.88 6.04
CA LEU A 145 15.76 -10.54 6.37
C LEU A 145 14.23 -10.45 6.43
N THR A 146 13.54 -11.27 5.63
CA THR A 146 12.09 -11.20 5.45
C THR A 146 11.46 -12.60 5.40
N THR A 147 10.27 -12.72 5.98
CA THR A 147 9.40 -13.90 5.84
C THR A 147 8.60 -13.93 4.54
N GLU A 148 8.69 -12.87 3.73
CA GLU A 148 7.96 -12.63 2.48
C GLU A 148 8.92 -12.70 1.28
N SER A 149 10.02 -13.47 1.40
CA SER A 149 11.06 -13.54 0.38
C SER A 149 10.59 -14.12 -0.96
N GLU A 150 9.51 -14.90 -0.94
CA GLU A 150 8.78 -15.37 -2.12
C GLU A 150 8.17 -14.22 -2.96
N ASN A 151 8.03 -13.03 -2.38
CA ASN A 151 7.60 -11.82 -3.08
C ASN A 151 8.76 -11.04 -3.70
N VAL A 152 9.98 -11.55 -3.63
CA VAL A 152 11.14 -10.99 -4.31
C VAL A 152 11.49 -11.86 -5.52
N GLU A 153 11.41 -11.27 -6.71
CA GLU A 153 11.68 -11.95 -7.97
C GLU A 153 12.93 -11.38 -8.64
N PHE A 154 13.87 -12.27 -8.96
CA PHE A 154 15.08 -11.91 -9.68
C PHE A 154 14.89 -12.14 -11.17
N ILE A 155 15.10 -11.10 -11.98
CA ILE A 155 15.11 -11.19 -13.43
C ILE A 155 16.50 -10.84 -13.95
N PHE A 156 16.93 -11.51 -15.02
CA PHE A 156 18.24 -11.25 -15.62
C PHE A 156 18.08 -10.39 -16.86
N VAL A 157 18.76 -9.24 -16.87
CA VAL A 157 18.60 -8.22 -17.91
C VAL A 157 19.90 -8.06 -18.69
N HIS A 158 19.79 -8.07 -20.01
CA HIS A 158 20.90 -7.72 -20.90
C HIS A 158 20.94 -6.21 -21.08
N TYR A 159 22.10 -5.58 -20.87
CA TYR A 159 22.29 -4.21 -21.34
C TYR A 159 22.22 -4.19 -22.86
N ARG A 160 21.25 -3.46 -23.43
CA ARG A 160 21.39 -2.95 -24.79
C ARG A 160 22.36 -1.77 -24.69
N ARG A 161 23.58 -1.91 -25.20
CA ARG A 161 24.36 -0.70 -25.55
C ARG A 161 23.54 0.05 -26.59
N ILE A 162 23.05 1.23 -26.25
CA ILE A 162 22.65 2.22 -27.26
C ILE A 162 23.95 2.82 -27.77
N ASN A 163 24.69 2.05 -28.56
CA ASN A 163 25.82 2.52 -29.36
C ASN A 163 25.68 1.85 -30.71
N ASP A 164 24.73 2.34 -31.50
CA ASP A 164 24.78 2.28 -32.96
C ASP A 164 24.10 3.56 -33.44
N VAL A 165 24.96 4.56 -33.71
CA VAL A 165 24.65 5.77 -34.48
C VAL A 165 24.52 5.36 -35.94
#